data_AF-A0A812WX46-F1
#
_entry.id   AF-A0A812WX46-F1
#
_cell.length_a   1.000
_cell.length_b   1.000
_cell.length_c   1.000
_cell.angle_alpha   90.00
_cell.angle_beta   90.00
_cell.angle_gamma   90.00
#
_symmetry.space_group_name_H-M   'P 1'
#
loop_
_entity.id
_entity.type
_entity.pdbx_description
1 polymer ?
#
loop_
_entity_poly.entity_id
_entity_poly.type
_entity_poly.pdbx_seq_one_letter_code
_entity_poly.pdbx_strand_id
1 'polypeptide(L)'
;MLHVWSLCTLCCLASFVCDKSMIAVVTWACSGVDNQIIQFCSGTNEDSGGLGNRGTSLTVFLWQLLCNVMQVHMTNKKLSALDWWHTAQCCKGLITIGLASSLFLVVRRLLFVGSKVLDSNLKLCLVCCFATLVLQCGALCHTATSALLNVKHDETIKSTARFLYLNAAMVILGPFFSFVAFFDYVQQSHSTRLQRFEHFHPFLKNLPTASLDVLIQVCNALLLSGLVGPRQWDQPIEAFRKLVDMSGFDGLACKRIAFNGHINDAAQDCVVSFPGHYSDLWDHAVQAAKVQDRFSLACVFLTDKDSGLGKHSRNPATGRCWCHDIYGPMEASSYLSVIDLNPESGQPISKETLAFEKADARAMNKVVIIKREKITGCSWSPGSFNSKLEEALVQAESRCVANQRRPPWGCRWFEEWKNNVDKAIAKGQTLHVFYFEGKKGEGKMAWEKLSDSEAMSEARAHTGLGRSQTAEVAYLDRQKAKYEEHDINDFESFMASRNPVAAKNRSSGMDKSGNR
;
A
#
# COMPACT_ATOMS: atom_id res chain seq x y z
N MET A 1 7.15 -4.60 18.23
CA MET A 1 6.80 -6.01 18.00
C MET A 1 7.84 -6.75 17.17
N LEU A 2 8.24 -6.31 15.96
CA LEU A 2 9.23 -7.03 15.14
C LEU A 2 10.51 -7.43 15.92
N HIS A 3 11.11 -6.50 16.66
CA HIS A 3 12.31 -6.78 17.47
C HIS A 3 12.11 -7.84 18.55
N VAL A 4 10.91 -7.95 19.14
CA VAL A 4 10.60 -8.98 20.15
C VAL A 4 10.52 -10.35 19.49
N TRP A 5 9.86 -10.45 18.33
CA TRP A 5 9.81 -11.69 17.57
C TRP A 5 11.18 -12.10 17.08
N SER A 6 11.99 -11.17 16.56
CA SER A 6 13.37 -11.44 16.14
C SER A 6 14.29 -11.79 17.30
N LEU A 7 14.04 -11.25 18.50
CA LEU A 7 14.74 -11.66 19.72
C LEU A 7 14.30 -13.07 20.14
N CYS A 8 13.01 -13.40 20.11
CA CYS A 8 12.54 -14.77 20.33
C CYS A 8 13.14 -15.75 19.32
N THR A 9 13.20 -15.38 18.04
CA THR A 9 13.91 -16.11 16.98
C THR A 9 15.37 -16.32 17.32
N LEU A 10 16.09 -15.25 17.68
CA LEU A 10 17.51 -15.30 18.04
C LEU A 10 17.73 -16.11 19.33
N CYS A 11 16.83 -16.06 20.30
CA CYS A 11 16.87 -16.89 21.50
C CYS A 11 16.63 -18.36 21.15
N CYS A 12 15.66 -18.67 20.27
CA CYS A 12 15.41 -20.01 19.74
C CYS A 12 16.61 -20.55 18.91
N LEU A 13 17.28 -19.68 18.15
CA LEU A 13 18.48 -19.99 17.37
C LEU A 13 19.71 -20.18 18.28
N ALA A 14 19.90 -19.30 19.26
CA ALA A 14 20.97 -19.37 20.24
C ALA A 14 20.84 -20.62 21.13
N SER A 15 19.61 -21.04 21.45
CA SER A 15 19.38 -22.30 22.18
C SER A 15 19.81 -23.55 21.43
N PHE A 16 19.97 -23.49 20.11
CA PHE A 16 20.45 -24.62 19.28
C PHE A 16 21.97 -24.56 19.04
N VAL A 17 22.56 -23.35 19.05
CA VAL A 17 24.00 -23.12 18.80
C VAL A 17 24.83 -23.21 20.09
N CYS A 18 24.23 -22.97 21.25
CA CYS A 18 24.90 -23.00 22.55
C CYS A 18 24.62 -24.31 23.30
N ASP A 19 25.59 -25.23 23.21
CA ASP A 19 25.90 -26.30 24.18
C ASP A 19 25.08 -27.62 24.13
N LYS A 20 25.79 -28.75 24.32
CA LYS A 20 25.25 -30.12 24.42
C LYS A 20 24.22 -30.26 25.55
N SER A 21 24.27 -29.37 26.54
CA SER A 21 23.34 -29.29 27.66
C SER A 21 21.91 -28.87 27.25
N MET A 22 21.74 -28.04 26.21
CA MET A 22 20.42 -27.61 25.74
C MET A 22 19.72 -28.66 24.86
N ILE A 23 20.48 -29.49 24.14
CA ILE A 23 19.93 -30.73 23.54
C ILE A 23 19.33 -31.60 24.65
N ALA A 24 19.98 -31.71 25.82
CA ALA A 24 19.42 -32.45 26.95
C ALA A 24 18.16 -31.78 27.55
N VAL A 25 18.07 -30.44 27.57
CA VAL A 25 16.88 -29.70 28.05
C VAL A 25 15.70 -29.79 27.08
N VAL A 26 15.93 -29.69 25.77
CA VAL A 26 14.90 -29.91 24.74
C VAL A 26 14.49 -31.37 24.71
N THR A 27 15.45 -32.30 24.83
CA THR A 27 15.16 -33.74 24.99
C THR A 27 14.39 -34.02 26.29
N TRP A 28 14.62 -33.26 27.36
CA TRP A 28 13.90 -33.38 28.63
C TRP A 28 12.50 -32.73 28.60
N ALA A 29 12.34 -31.59 27.93
CA ALA A 29 11.06 -30.94 27.72
C ALA A 29 10.16 -31.72 26.75
N CYS A 30 10.77 -32.34 25.73
CA CYS A 30 10.09 -33.25 24.81
C CYS A 30 9.89 -34.64 25.44
N SER A 31 10.75 -35.14 26.35
CA SER A 31 10.57 -36.45 26.98
C SER A 31 9.31 -36.57 27.84
N GLY A 32 8.79 -35.45 28.35
CA GLY A 32 7.50 -35.38 29.04
C GLY A 32 6.28 -35.56 28.12
N VAL A 33 6.43 -35.28 26.83
CA VAL A 33 5.38 -35.45 25.80
C VAL A 33 5.62 -36.71 24.95
N ASP A 34 6.88 -37.11 24.80
CA ASP A 34 7.33 -38.23 23.98
C ASP A 34 6.89 -39.59 24.55
N ASN A 35 6.82 -39.76 25.88
CA ASN A 35 6.47 -41.08 26.42
C ASN A 35 5.04 -41.54 26.10
N GLN A 36 4.08 -40.63 25.85
CA GLN A 36 2.71 -41.00 25.47
C GLN A 36 2.49 -41.02 23.94
N ILE A 37 3.13 -40.12 23.19
CA ILE A 37 2.98 -40.09 21.73
C ILE A 37 3.82 -41.19 21.05
N ILE A 38 5.01 -41.50 21.58
CA ILE A 38 5.83 -42.60 21.07
C ILE A 38 5.18 -43.95 21.39
N GLN A 39 4.65 -44.17 22.61
CA GLN A 39 3.91 -45.41 22.92
C GLN A 39 2.68 -45.64 22.02
N PHE A 40 2.01 -44.57 21.59
CA PHE A 40 0.86 -44.69 20.69
C PHE A 40 1.27 -45.01 19.24
N CYS A 41 2.47 -44.65 18.81
CA CYS A 41 2.98 -44.92 17.46
C CYS A 41 3.88 -46.16 17.35
N SER A 42 4.46 -46.67 18.44
CA SER A 42 5.36 -47.82 18.45
C SER A 42 4.70 -49.07 19.03
N GLY A 43 3.54 -49.46 18.50
CA GLY A 43 2.84 -50.69 18.84
C GLY A 43 3.62 -51.95 18.47
N THR A 44 4.75 -52.19 19.11
CA THR A 44 5.51 -53.44 19.18
C THR A 44 6.39 -53.36 20.42
N ASN A 45 6.15 -54.25 21.38
CA ASN A 45 7.11 -54.57 22.44
C ASN A 45 8.36 -55.19 21.80
N GLU A 46 9.50 -54.95 22.46
CA GLU A 46 10.82 -55.58 22.31
C GLU A 46 11.92 -54.79 21.56
N ASP A 47 13.08 -54.81 22.22
CA ASP A 47 14.44 -54.35 21.90
C ASP A 47 14.78 -52.85 22.00
N SER A 48 15.06 -52.47 23.25
CA SER A 48 15.56 -51.19 23.78
C SER A 48 17.00 -50.83 23.39
N GLY A 49 17.32 -50.87 22.08
CA GLY A 49 18.63 -50.44 21.54
C GLY A 49 18.64 -49.21 20.63
N GLY A 50 17.46 -48.71 20.21
CA GLY A 50 17.36 -47.72 19.11
C GLY A 50 16.59 -46.42 19.40
N LEU A 51 16.14 -46.18 20.64
CA LEU A 51 15.25 -45.05 20.95
C LEU A 51 15.90 -43.67 20.78
N GLY A 52 17.22 -43.54 20.94
CA GLY A 52 17.92 -42.25 20.93
C GLY A 52 17.86 -41.48 19.60
N ASN A 53 17.64 -42.17 18.47
CA ASN A 53 17.73 -41.54 17.14
C ASN A 53 16.38 -41.04 16.57
N ARG A 54 15.23 -41.38 17.20
CA ARG A 54 13.90 -40.95 16.71
C ARG A 54 13.48 -39.57 17.22
N GLY A 55 13.80 -39.22 18.48
CA GLY A 55 13.45 -37.91 19.06
C GLY A 55 14.17 -36.72 18.41
N THR A 56 15.40 -36.94 17.94
CA THR A 56 16.18 -35.92 17.20
C THR A 56 15.56 -35.58 15.85
N SER A 57 14.93 -36.56 15.18
CA SER A 57 14.28 -36.40 13.87
C SER A 57 13.12 -35.41 13.89
N LEU A 58 12.17 -35.62 14.81
CA LEU A 58 10.96 -34.81 14.91
C LEU A 58 11.30 -33.38 15.33
N THR A 59 12.28 -33.21 16.22
CA THR A 59 12.74 -31.90 16.68
C THR A 59 13.31 -31.07 15.54
N VAL A 60 14.19 -31.66 14.71
CA VAL A 60 14.77 -30.98 13.54
C VAL A 60 13.69 -30.63 12.51
N PHE A 61 12.72 -31.51 12.30
CA PHE A 61 11.60 -31.24 11.39
C PHE A 61 10.71 -30.08 11.87
N LEU A 62 10.31 -30.09 13.15
CA LEU A 62 9.49 -29.03 13.74
C LEU A 62 10.22 -27.68 13.73
N TRP A 63 11.51 -27.69 14.06
CA TRP A 63 12.38 -26.53 13.92
C TRP A 63 12.34 -25.96 12.51
N GLN A 64 12.54 -26.83 11.52
CA GLN A 64 12.60 -26.45 10.12
C GLN A 64 11.28 -25.83 9.64
N LEU A 65 10.16 -26.41 10.07
CA LEU A 65 8.83 -25.91 9.77
C LEU A 65 8.61 -24.52 10.39
N LEU A 66 8.94 -24.35 11.68
CA LEU A 66 8.74 -23.10 12.40
C LEU A 66 9.55 -21.95 11.80
N CYS A 67 10.81 -22.17 11.44
CA CYS A 67 11.64 -21.15 10.79
C CYS A 67 11.05 -20.67 9.47
N ASN A 68 10.60 -21.60 8.63
CA ASN A 68 9.99 -21.25 7.34
C ASN A 68 8.67 -20.49 7.50
N VAL A 69 7.81 -20.92 8.44
CA VAL A 69 6.54 -20.22 8.74
C VAL A 69 6.82 -18.80 9.22
N MET A 70 7.78 -18.63 10.12
CA MET A 70 8.14 -17.34 10.67
C MET A 70 8.77 -16.43 9.62
N GLN A 71 9.65 -16.95 8.76
CA GLN A 71 10.21 -16.22 7.63
C GLN A 71 9.11 -15.66 6.73
N VAL A 72 8.16 -16.52 6.31
CA VAL A 72 7.05 -16.11 5.45
C VAL A 72 6.16 -15.07 6.16
N HIS A 73 5.91 -15.23 7.46
CA HIS A 73 5.14 -14.27 8.25
C HIS A 73 5.81 -12.89 8.32
N MET A 74 7.11 -12.87 8.63
CA MET A 74 7.90 -11.64 8.72
C MET A 74 7.97 -10.93 7.37
N THR A 75 8.12 -11.67 6.28
CA THR A 75 8.07 -11.11 4.93
C THR A 75 6.69 -10.51 4.62
N ASN A 76 5.59 -11.18 4.98
CA ASN A 76 4.24 -10.60 4.79
C ASN A 76 4.03 -9.31 5.58
N LYS A 77 4.55 -9.24 6.82
CA LYS A 77 4.54 -8.00 7.61
C LYS A 77 5.33 -6.89 6.93
N LYS A 78 6.49 -7.22 6.36
CA LYS A 78 7.32 -6.29 5.61
C LYS A 78 6.64 -5.80 4.33
N LEU A 79 6.01 -6.70 3.57
CA LEU A 79 5.21 -6.33 2.39
C LEU A 79 4.05 -5.41 2.75
N SER A 80 3.34 -5.70 3.84
CA SER A 80 2.27 -4.82 4.32
C SER A 80 2.78 -3.42 4.70
N ALA A 81 4.00 -3.33 5.23
CA ALA A 81 4.64 -2.07 5.55
C ALA A 81 5.18 -1.33 4.31
N LEU A 82 5.39 -2.05 3.20
CA LEU A 82 5.78 -1.51 1.90
C LEU A 82 4.56 -1.14 1.02
N ASP A 83 3.37 -1.08 1.62
CA ASP A 83 2.08 -0.85 0.95
C ASP A 83 1.65 -1.93 -0.08
N TRP A 84 2.30 -3.10 -0.05
CA TRP A 84 1.87 -4.28 -0.82
C TRP A 84 0.80 -5.08 -0.09
N TRP A 85 -0.25 -4.40 0.39
CA TRP A 85 -1.27 -5.03 1.24
C TRP A 85 -2.02 -6.15 0.52
N HIS A 86 -2.41 -5.96 -0.74
CA HIS A 86 -3.11 -6.97 -1.53
C HIS A 86 -2.26 -8.25 -1.71
N THR A 87 -0.98 -8.09 -2.04
CA THR A 87 -0.05 -9.23 -2.15
C THR A 87 0.14 -9.92 -0.81
N ALA A 88 0.27 -9.17 0.29
CA ALA A 88 0.39 -9.75 1.62
C ALA A 88 -0.87 -10.55 2.03
N GLN A 89 -2.08 -10.06 1.70
CA GLN A 89 -3.33 -10.79 1.95
C GLN A 89 -3.45 -12.04 1.06
N CYS A 90 -3.06 -11.94 -0.21
CA CYS A 90 -3.01 -13.09 -1.12
C CYS A 90 -2.08 -14.18 -0.59
N CYS A 91 -0.85 -13.81 -0.18
CA CYS A 91 0.10 -14.71 0.48
C CYS A 91 -0.49 -15.32 1.75
N LYS A 92 -1.18 -14.55 2.59
CA LYS A 92 -1.86 -15.07 3.79
C LYS A 92 -2.94 -16.10 3.45
N GLY A 93 -3.73 -15.86 2.40
CA GLY A 93 -4.72 -16.80 1.88
C GLY A 93 -4.08 -18.11 1.42
N LEU A 94 -3.02 -18.02 0.60
CA LEU A 94 -2.27 -19.19 0.11
C LEU A 94 -1.67 -20.02 1.24
N ILE A 95 -1.07 -19.38 2.25
CA ILE A 95 -0.55 -20.06 3.44
C ILE A 95 -1.67 -20.78 4.19
N THR A 96 -2.83 -20.14 4.35
CA THR A 96 -3.97 -20.73 5.05
C THR A 96 -4.47 -21.98 4.32
N ILE A 97 -4.57 -21.94 2.99
CA ILE A 97 -4.94 -23.09 2.15
C ILE A 97 -3.90 -24.21 2.28
N GLY A 98 -2.60 -23.88 2.23
CA GLY A 98 -1.52 -24.84 2.38
C GLY A 98 -1.52 -25.52 3.76
N LEU A 99 -1.74 -24.77 4.84
CA LEU A 99 -1.83 -25.29 6.20
C LEU A 99 -3.07 -26.18 6.39
N ALA A 100 -4.24 -25.75 5.89
CA ALA A 100 -5.46 -26.55 5.94
C ALA A 100 -5.30 -27.88 5.19
N SER A 101 -4.66 -27.84 4.01
CA SER A 101 -4.34 -29.03 3.22
C SER A 101 -3.37 -29.96 3.96
N SER A 102 -2.36 -29.41 4.62
CA SER A 102 -1.41 -30.18 5.43
C SER A 102 -2.07 -30.85 6.64
N LEU A 103 -2.92 -30.11 7.37
CA LEU A 103 -3.66 -30.64 8.50
C LEU A 103 -4.61 -31.78 8.06
N PHE A 104 -5.29 -31.60 6.93
CA PHE A 104 -6.13 -32.64 6.35
C PHE A 104 -5.33 -33.91 6.01
N LEU A 105 -4.10 -33.78 5.49
CA LEU A 105 -3.21 -34.91 5.24
C LEU A 105 -2.82 -35.65 6.52
N VAL A 106 -2.50 -34.92 7.60
CA VAL A 106 -2.15 -35.51 8.91
C VAL A 106 -3.34 -36.26 9.49
N VAL A 107 -4.52 -35.63 9.54
CA VAL A 107 -5.75 -36.27 10.05
C VAL A 107 -6.08 -37.53 9.25
N ARG A 108 -5.99 -37.46 7.93
CA ARG A 108 -6.26 -38.62 7.06
C ARG A 108 -5.26 -39.76 7.28
N ARG A 109 -3.98 -39.43 7.47
CA ARG A 109 -2.92 -40.41 7.82
C ARG A 109 -3.25 -41.10 9.14
N LEU A 110 -3.70 -40.35 10.15
CA LEU A 110 -4.12 -40.90 11.45
C LEU A 110 -5.39 -41.77 11.34
N LEU A 111 -6.28 -41.48 10.39
CA LEU A 111 -7.50 -42.25 10.13
C LEU A 111 -7.33 -43.45 9.17
N PHE A 112 -6.08 -43.82 8.82
CA PHE A 112 -5.74 -45.02 8.01
C PHE A 112 -6.46 -45.15 6.64
N VAL A 113 -6.83 -44.04 5.99
CA VAL A 113 -7.53 -44.10 4.68
C VAL A 113 -6.52 -44.18 3.51
N GLY A 114 -6.60 -45.26 2.72
CA GLY A 114 -5.69 -45.60 1.61
C GLY A 114 -5.44 -44.56 0.49
N SER A 115 -4.48 -44.88 -0.39
CA SER A 115 -3.30 -44.04 -0.74
C SER A 115 -3.36 -43.11 -1.96
N LYS A 116 -4.45 -43.00 -2.74
CA LYS A 116 -4.43 -42.19 -3.98
C LYS A 116 -4.68 -40.69 -3.80
N VAL A 117 -5.38 -40.26 -2.75
CA VAL A 117 -5.72 -38.84 -2.49
C VAL A 117 -4.55 -38.07 -1.82
N LEU A 118 -3.52 -38.78 -1.35
CA LEU A 118 -2.34 -38.21 -0.69
C LEU A 118 -1.53 -37.31 -1.64
N ASP A 119 -1.49 -37.65 -2.93
CA ASP A 119 -0.68 -36.97 -3.94
C ASP A 119 -1.26 -35.59 -4.31
N SER A 120 -2.59 -35.47 -4.45
CA SER A 120 -3.25 -34.21 -4.82
C SER A 120 -3.11 -33.13 -3.76
N ASN A 121 -3.30 -33.47 -2.47
CA ASN A 121 -3.20 -32.51 -1.38
C ASN A 121 -1.76 -32.07 -1.11
N LEU A 122 -0.78 -32.98 -1.29
CA LEU A 122 0.64 -32.63 -1.18
C LEU A 122 1.03 -31.67 -2.32
N LYS A 123 0.59 -31.96 -3.55
CA LYS A 123 0.78 -31.06 -4.70
C LYS A 123 0.17 -29.67 -4.45
N LEU A 124 -1.06 -29.61 -3.94
CA LEU A 124 -1.71 -28.34 -3.59
C LEU A 124 -0.91 -27.56 -2.54
N CYS A 125 -0.46 -28.23 -1.47
CA CYS A 125 0.38 -27.60 -0.45
C CYS A 125 1.66 -27.03 -1.05
N LEU A 126 2.36 -27.80 -1.89
CA LEU A 126 3.59 -27.34 -2.54
C LEU A 126 3.32 -26.14 -3.46
N VAL A 127 2.26 -26.18 -4.26
CA VAL A 127 1.87 -25.07 -5.14
C VAL A 127 1.58 -23.80 -4.32
N CYS A 128 0.83 -23.90 -3.22
CA CYS A 128 0.56 -22.75 -2.35
C CYS A 128 1.84 -22.18 -1.73
N CYS A 129 2.76 -23.04 -1.30
CA CYS A 129 4.06 -22.61 -0.76
C CYS A 129 4.90 -21.89 -1.83
N PHE A 130 5.11 -22.50 -3.00
CA PHE A 130 5.90 -21.89 -4.08
C PHE A 130 5.27 -20.59 -4.60
N ALA A 131 3.95 -20.55 -4.78
CA ALA A 131 3.25 -19.33 -5.18
C ALA A 131 3.46 -18.20 -4.17
N THR A 132 3.42 -18.51 -2.86
CA THR A 132 3.70 -17.53 -1.80
C THR A 132 5.13 -17.00 -1.91
N LEU A 133 6.13 -17.87 -2.09
CA LEU A 133 7.54 -17.45 -2.20
C LEU A 133 7.78 -16.58 -3.45
N VAL A 134 7.19 -16.94 -4.59
CA VAL A 134 7.28 -16.19 -5.84
C VAL A 134 6.65 -14.81 -5.70
N LEU A 135 5.44 -14.72 -5.13
CA LEU A 135 4.76 -13.44 -4.89
C LEU A 135 5.57 -12.55 -3.94
N GLN A 136 6.11 -13.12 -2.86
CA GLN A 136 6.93 -12.37 -1.92
C GLN A 136 8.24 -11.87 -2.54
N CYS A 137 8.95 -12.73 -3.27
CA CYS A 137 10.17 -12.35 -3.97
C CYS A 137 9.89 -11.28 -5.03
N GLY A 138 8.85 -11.48 -5.85
CA GLY A 138 8.46 -10.55 -6.90
C GLY A 138 8.15 -9.15 -6.38
N ALA A 139 7.36 -9.05 -5.30
CA ALA A 139 7.02 -7.77 -4.68
C ALA A 139 8.26 -7.05 -4.08
N LEU A 140 9.16 -7.79 -3.42
CA LEU A 140 10.41 -7.24 -2.90
C LEU A 140 11.33 -6.74 -4.03
N CYS A 141 11.50 -7.53 -5.10
CA CYS A 141 12.29 -7.14 -6.27
C CYS A 141 11.70 -5.95 -7.02
N HIS A 142 10.37 -5.89 -7.17
CA HIS A 142 9.70 -4.75 -7.78
C HIS A 142 9.96 -3.48 -6.97
N THR A 143 9.73 -3.53 -5.66
CA THR A 143 9.97 -2.38 -4.77
C THR A 143 11.43 -1.91 -4.83
N ALA A 144 12.39 -2.85 -4.83
CA ALA A 144 13.81 -2.53 -4.96
C ALA A 144 14.13 -1.86 -6.31
N THR A 145 13.58 -2.39 -7.40
CA THR A 145 13.76 -1.82 -8.75
C THR A 145 13.20 -0.41 -8.84
N SER A 146 11.95 -0.20 -8.42
CA SER A 146 11.30 1.12 -8.42
C SER A 146 12.11 2.14 -7.62
N ALA A 147 12.61 1.76 -6.45
CA ALA A 147 13.44 2.62 -5.62
C ALA A 147 14.75 3.05 -6.30
N LEU A 148 15.42 2.13 -7.00
CA LEU A 148 16.66 2.42 -7.72
C LEU A 148 16.43 3.29 -8.95
N LEU A 149 15.31 3.12 -9.65
CA LEU A 149 14.98 3.92 -10.83
C LEU A 149 14.61 5.36 -10.46
N ASN A 150 13.89 5.55 -9.35
CA ASN A 150 13.39 6.86 -8.94
C ASN A 150 14.45 7.73 -8.24
N VAL A 151 15.58 7.16 -7.78
CA VAL A 151 16.53 7.86 -6.90
C VAL A 151 17.96 7.81 -7.43
N LYS A 152 18.41 8.92 -8.02
CA LYS A 152 19.76 9.03 -8.59
C LYS A 152 20.86 9.31 -7.54
N HIS A 153 20.57 10.05 -6.47
CA HIS A 153 21.62 10.65 -5.62
C HIS A 153 21.55 10.32 -4.11
N ASP A 154 20.62 9.50 -3.62
CA ASP A 154 20.57 9.12 -2.20
C ASP A 154 21.09 7.68 -2.00
N GLU A 155 22.32 7.58 -1.48
CA GLU A 155 23.00 6.30 -1.22
C GLU A 155 22.30 5.45 -0.15
N THR A 156 21.53 6.06 0.76
CA THR A 156 20.77 5.34 1.79
C THR A 156 19.68 4.49 1.14
N ILE A 157 18.99 5.05 0.16
CA ILE A 157 17.91 4.37 -0.56
C ILE A 157 18.47 3.27 -1.45
N LYS A 158 19.58 3.54 -2.15
CA LYS A 158 20.28 2.50 -2.93
C LYS A 158 20.71 1.34 -2.05
N SER A 159 21.25 1.62 -0.87
CA SER A 159 21.60 0.59 0.11
C SER A 159 20.38 -0.22 0.53
N THR A 160 19.27 0.46 0.86
CA THR A 160 18.04 -0.22 1.26
C THR A 160 17.46 -1.09 0.14
N ALA A 161 17.48 -0.61 -1.11
CA ALA A 161 17.07 -1.40 -2.28
C ALA A 161 17.94 -2.65 -2.48
N ARG A 162 19.26 -2.55 -2.27
CA ARG A 162 20.17 -3.72 -2.28
C ARG A 162 19.78 -4.72 -1.18
N PHE A 163 19.45 -4.24 0.02
CA PHE A 163 18.94 -5.11 1.09
C PHE A 163 17.61 -5.75 0.73
N LEU A 164 16.70 -5.08 0.02
CA LEU A 164 15.45 -5.67 -0.45
C LEU A 164 15.70 -6.81 -1.45
N TYR A 165 16.63 -6.66 -2.39
CA TYR A 165 17.03 -7.76 -3.28
C TYR A 165 17.65 -8.92 -2.53
N LEU A 166 18.54 -8.64 -1.56
CA LEU A 166 19.11 -9.68 -0.73
C LEU A 166 18.00 -10.44 0.03
N ASN A 167 17.03 -9.71 0.58
CA ASN A 167 15.88 -10.28 1.25
C ASN A 167 15.04 -11.16 0.30
N ALA A 168 14.81 -10.69 -0.93
CA ALA A 168 14.09 -11.44 -1.96
C ALA A 168 14.79 -12.77 -2.30
N ALA A 169 16.12 -12.75 -2.42
CA ALA A 169 16.91 -13.96 -2.61
C ALA A 169 16.80 -14.92 -1.41
N MET A 170 16.89 -14.39 -0.19
CA MET A 170 16.79 -15.18 1.04
C MET A 170 15.41 -15.79 1.25
N VAL A 171 14.35 -15.13 0.78
CA VAL A 171 12.98 -15.67 0.78
C VAL A 171 12.90 -16.99 0.01
N ILE A 172 13.65 -17.13 -1.09
CA ILE A 172 13.70 -18.35 -1.89
C ILE A 172 14.71 -19.35 -1.32
N LEU A 173 15.91 -18.88 -0.98
CA LEU A 173 17.02 -19.74 -0.57
C LEU A 173 16.74 -20.49 0.74
N GLY A 174 16.11 -19.84 1.73
CA GLY A 174 15.80 -20.48 3.02
C GLY A 174 15.03 -21.80 2.84
N PRO A 175 13.79 -21.76 2.32
CA PRO A 175 12.97 -22.95 2.08
C PRO A 175 13.64 -23.97 1.15
N PHE A 176 14.44 -23.52 0.18
CA PHE A 176 15.19 -24.41 -0.70
C PHE A 176 16.21 -25.25 0.07
N PHE A 177 17.06 -24.62 0.89
CA PHE A 177 18.05 -25.35 1.69
C PHE A 177 17.40 -26.22 2.76
N SER A 178 16.31 -25.76 3.35
CA SER A 178 15.48 -26.54 4.26
C SER A 178 14.94 -27.81 3.63
N PHE A 179 14.51 -27.71 2.36
CA PHE A 179 14.05 -28.85 1.59
C PHE A 179 15.21 -29.80 1.29
N VAL A 180 16.36 -29.29 0.83
CA VAL A 180 17.55 -30.11 0.57
C VAL A 180 17.99 -30.86 1.84
N ALA A 181 18.09 -30.17 2.98
CA ALA A 181 18.46 -30.77 4.26
C ALA A 181 17.46 -31.85 4.71
N PHE A 182 16.16 -31.61 4.51
CA PHE A 182 15.13 -32.60 4.80
C PHE A 182 15.26 -33.85 3.91
N PHE A 183 15.49 -33.69 2.61
CA PHE A 183 15.65 -34.82 1.69
C PHE A 183 16.93 -35.61 1.96
N ASP A 184 18.03 -34.92 2.22
CA ASP A 184 19.31 -35.54 2.61
C ASP A 184 19.13 -36.38 3.89
N TYR A 185 18.43 -35.82 4.90
CA TYR A 185 18.10 -36.52 6.12
C TYR A 185 17.20 -37.75 5.91
N VAL A 186 16.10 -37.60 5.14
CA VAL A 186 15.20 -38.71 4.81
C VAL A 186 15.95 -39.80 4.05
N GLN A 187 16.80 -39.42 3.09
CA GLN A 187 17.62 -40.35 2.34
C GLN A 187 18.61 -41.09 3.25
N GLN A 188 19.27 -40.40 4.18
CA GLN A 188 20.18 -41.01 5.14
C GLN A 188 19.46 -41.98 6.09
N SER A 189 18.24 -41.63 6.53
CA SER A 189 17.40 -42.52 7.35
C SER A 189 16.93 -43.77 6.60
N HIS A 190 16.84 -43.73 5.26
CA HIS A 190 16.47 -44.87 4.42
C HIS A 190 17.68 -45.63 3.83
N SER A 191 18.89 -45.09 3.98
CA SER A 191 20.12 -45.62 3.38
C SER A 191 20.81 -46.73 4.19
N THR A 192 20.03 -47.64 4.77
CA THR A 192 20.45 -49.06 4.81
C THR A 192 20.10 -49.81 3.53
N ARG A 193 19.44 -49.17 2.53
CA ARG A 193 18.99 -49.85 1.30
C ARG A 193 19.27 -49.21 -0.06
N LEU A 194 19.85 -48.01 -0.18
CA LEU A 194 20.03 -47.36 -1.49
C LEU A 194 21.36 -46.58 -1.62
N GLN A 195 22.39 -47.30 -2.07
CA GLN A 195 23.76 -46.82 -2.31
C GLN A 195 23.96 -45.96 -3.58
N ARG A 196 22.90 -45.40 -4.19
CA ARG A 196 22.96 -44.96 -5.60
C ARG A 196 22.93 -43.44 -5.87
N PHE A 197 23.26 -42.60 -4.88
CA PHE A 197 23.25 -41.13 -5.05
C PHE A 197 24.59 -40.42 -4.69
N GLU A 198 25.73 -41.08 -4.87
CA GLU A 198 27.06 -40.51 -4.56
C GLU A 198 27.57 -39.42 -5.55
N HIS A 199 26.77 -38.98 -6.52
CA HIS A 199 27.25 -38.04 -7.56
C HIS A 199 26.76 -36.60 -7.42
N PHE A 200 26.02 -36.25 -6.37
CA PHE A 200 25.62 -34.86 -6.13
C PHE A 200 26.62 -34.13 -5.21
N HIS A 201 27.55 -33.41 -5.84
CA HIS A 201 28.43 -32.33 -5.36
C HIS A 201 29.43 -32.57 -4.20
N PRO A 202 30.75 -32.66 -4.48
CA PRO A 202 31.81 -32.78 -3.45
C PRO A 202 32.01 -31.53 -2.58
N PHE A 203 31.43 -30.39 -2.94
CA PHE A 203 31.56 -29.13 -2.18
C PHE A 203 30.72 -29.11 -0.88
N LEU A 204 29.61 -29.86 -0.84
CA LEU A 204 28.73 -29.92 0.34
C LEU A 204 29.12 -31.02 1.34
N LYS A 205 30.12 -31.83 1.00
CA LYS A 205 30.50 -33.02 1.80
C LYS A 205 31.12 -32.68 3.16
N ASN A 206 31.63 -31.46 3.32
CA ASN A 206 32.41 -31.03 4.49
C ASN A 206 31.68 -30.01 5.37
N LEU A 207 30.51 -29.51 4.98
CA LEU A 207 29.62 -28.75 5.86
C LEU A 207 28.38 -29.61 6.14
N PRO A 208 27.97 -29.79 7.41
CA PRO A 208 26.66 -30.36 7.68
C PRO A 208 25.63 -29.46 6.98
N THR A 209 24.87 -30.02 6.04
CA THR A 209 23.80 -29.33 5.30
C THR A 209 22.84 -28.60 6.26
N ALA A 210 22.61 -29.17 7.43
CA ALA A 210 21.90 -28.56 8.55
C ALA A 210 22.54 -27.27 9.09
N SER A 211 23.87 -27.20 9.21
CA SER A 211 24.56 -26.00 9.69
C SER A 211 24.46 -24.83 8.70
N LEU A 212 24.49 -25.14 7.40
CA LEU A 212 24.31 -24.12 6.36
C LEU A 212 22.87 -23.59 6.34
N ASP A 213 21.88 -24.48 6.47
CA ASP A 213 20.47 -24.09 6.57
C ASP A 213 20.21 -23.20 7.80
N VAL A 214 20.73 -23.58 8.97
CA VAL A 214 20.63 -22.75 10.19
C VAL A 214 21.28 -21.38 9.97
N LEU A 215 22.50 -21.32 9.41
CA LEU A 215 23.17 -20.05 9.14
C LEU A 215 22.35 -19.15 8.20
N ILE A 216 21.78 -19.72 7.14
CA ILE A 216 20.95 -18.99 6.18
C ILE A 216 19.67 -18.49 6.86
N GLN A 217 19.03 -19.29 7.71
CA GLN A 217 17.84 -18.87 8.45
C GLN A 217 18.14 -17.79 9.48
N VAL A 218 19.26 -17.87 10.20
CA VAL A 218 19.73 -16.80 11.11
C VAL A 218 19.93 -15.50 10.32
N CYS A 219 20.67 -15.57 9.22
CA CYS A 219 20.91 -14.43 8.34
C CYS A 219 19.59 -13.84 7.83
N ASN A 220 18.65 -14.69 7.44
CA ASN A 220 17.34 -14.26 6.94
C ASN A 220 16.53 -13.56 8.04
N ALA A 221 16.48 -14.14 9.25
CA ALA A 221 15.81 -13.53 10.39
C ALA A 221 16.41 -12.15 10.73
N LEU A 222 17.75 -12.04 10.70
CA LEU A 222 18.46 -10.79 10.94
C LEU A 222 18.18 -9.74 9.85
N LEU A 223 18.16 -10.12 8.57
CA LEU A 223 17.83 -9.23 7.46
C LEU A 223 16.35 -8.82 7.45
N LEU A 224 15.44 -9.74 7.76
CA LEU A 224 13.99 -9.49 7.84
C LEU A 224 13.61 -8.62 9.04
N SER A 225 14.33 -8.76 10.15
CA SER A 225 14.12 -7.97 11.37
C SER A 225 14.47 -6.48 11.22
N GLY A 226 15.25 -6.13 10.20
CA GLY A 226 15.83 -4.79 10.05
C GLY A 226 16.98 -4.50 11.02
N LEU A 227 17.46 -5.52 11.78
CA LEU A 227 18.63 -5.39 12.65
C LEU A 227 19.95 -5.30 11.86
N VAL A 228 19.97 -5.82 10.63
CA VAL A 228 21.11 -5.69 9.72
C VAL A 228 20.78 -4.64 8.66
N GLY A 229 21.35 -3.46 8.84
CA GLY A 229 21.25 -2.31 7.95
C GLY A 229 22.37 -1.30 8.26
N PRO A 230 22.55 -0.23 7.47
CA PRO A 230 23.52 0.83 7.73
C PRO A 230 23.40 1.33 9.18
N ARG A 231 24.54 1.48 9.88
CA ARG A 231 24.63 1.94 11.28
C ARG A 231 23.91 3.26 11.61
N GLN A 232 23.48 4.01 10.59
CA GLN A 232 22.76 5.29 10.71
C GLN A 232 21.23 5.13 10.73
N TRP A 233 20.70 3.91 10.69
CA TRP A 233 19.26 3.67 10.83
C TRP A 233 18.84 3.67 12.30
N ASP A 234 18.89 4.84 12.93
CA ASP A 234 18.26 5.04 14.25
C ASP A 234 16.72 4.84 14.16
N GLN A 235 16.15 4.86 12.92
CA GLN A 235 14.75 4.60 12.61
C GLN A 235 14.59 3.79 11.30
N PRO A 236 14.82 2.46 11.30
CA PRO A 236 14.75 1.64 10.08
C PRO A 236 13.37 1.65 9.41
N ILE A 237 12.30 1.80 10.20
CA ILE A 237 10.93 1.95 9.71
C ILE A 237 10.76 3.23 8.88
N GLU A 238 11.45 4.31 9.25
CA GLU A 238 11.36 5.59 8.54
C GLU A 238 12.07 5.54 7.18
N ALA A 239 13.20 4.81 7.10
CA ALA A 239 13.85 4.54 5.82
C ALA A 239 12.97 3.70 4.88
N PHE A 240 12.23 2.72 5.42
CA PHE A 240 11.24 1.95 4.66
C PHE A 240 10.04 2.80 4.23
N ARG A 241 9.56 3.71 5.09
CA ARG A 241 8.51 4.66 4.73
C ARG A 241 8.96 5.61 3.63
N LYS A 242 10.13 6.23 3.76
CA LYS A 242 10.73 7.07 2.71
C LYS A 242 10.77 6.31 1.37
N LEU A 243 11.10 5.02 1.40
CA LEU A 243 11.07 4.11 0.25
C LEU A 243 9.69 3.92 -0.36
N VAL A 244 8.66 3.75 0.46
CA VAL A 244 7.25 3.70 0.04
C VAL A 244 6.84 5.03 -0.57
N ASP A 245 7.16 6.14 0.10
CA ASP A 245 6.88 7.49 -0.33
C ASP A 245 7.48 7.74 -1.74
N MET A 246 8.72 7.34 -1.99
CA MET A 246 9.36 7.51 -3.31
C MET A 246 9.03 6.42 -4.34
N SER A 247 8.37 5.32 -3.95
CA SER A 247 7.98 4.26 -4.88
C SER A 247 6.83 4.65 -5.80
N GLY A 248 6.27 5.86 -5.62
CA GLY A 248 5.36 6.48 -6.59
C GLY A 248 4.11 7.13 -5.98
N PHE A 249 3.92 7.06 -4.66
CA PHE A 249 2.71 7.59 -4.01
C PHE A 249 2.84 9.04 -3.49
N ASP A 250 4.03 9.64 -3.53
CA ASP A 250 4.26 11.04 -3.13
C ASP A 250 3.96 12.06 -4.23
N GLY A 251 2.69 12.09 -4.61
CA GLY A 251 2.17 13.16 -5.44
C GLY A 251 2.32 14.57 -4.86
N LEU A 252 2.25 15.62 -5.69
CA LEU A 252 2.02 17.00 -5.22
C LEU A 252 0.75 17.06 -4.36
N ALA A 253 -0.22 16.20 -4.66
CA ALA A 253 -1.41 15.97 -3.84
C ALA A 253 -1.06 15.48 -2.42
N CYS A 254 -0.13 14.54 -2.27
CA CYS A 254 0.37 14.03 -0.98
C CYS A 254 1.15 15.11 -0.22
N LYS A 255 1.99 15.88 -0.94
CA LYS A 255 2.80 16.98 -0.37
C LYS A 255 2.01 18.27 -0.13
N ARG A 256 0.74 18.29 -0.51
CA ARG A 256 -0.19 19.41 -0.33
C ARG A 256 0.38 20.73 -0.87
N ILE A 257 1.03 20.67 -2.03
CA ILE A 257 1.58 21.84 -2.69
C ILE A 257 0.44 22.56 -3.40
N ALA A 258 0.23 23.83 -3.05
CA ALA A 258 -0.78 24.65 -3.69
C ALA A 258 -0.48 24.83 -5.20
N PHE A 259 -1.54 24.82 -6.00
CA PHE A 259 -1.48 25.01 -7.45
C PHE A 259 -2.60 25.95 -7.88
N ASN A 260 -2.25 27.15 -8.34
CA ASN A 260 -3.20 28.20 -8.73
C ASN A 260 -3.58 28.15 -10.21
N GLY A 261 -3.30 27.05 -10.91
CA GLY A 261 -3.35 26.97 -12.36
C GLY A 261 -2.08 27.47 -13.04
N HIS A 262 -1.95 27.14 -14.33
CA HIS A 262 -0.87 27.57 -15.21
C HIS A 262 -1.44 27.77 -16.62
N ILE A 263 -1.59 29.03 -17.05
CA ILE A 263 -2.06 29.37 -18.40
C ILE A 263 -0.85 29.80 -19.23
N ASN A 264 -0.47 28.98 -20.20
CA ASN A 264 0.64 29.24 -21.11
C ASN A 264 0.14 30.01 -22.34
N ASP A 265 0.81 31.10 -22.70
CA ASP A 265 0.48 31.93 -23.86
C ASP A 265 0.58 31.19 -25.20
N ALA A 266 1.48 30.22 -25.31
CA ALA A 266 1.75 29.47 -26.54
C ALA A 266 0.96 28.15 -26.65
N ALA A 267 0.27 27.73 -25.58
CA ALA A 267 -0.48 26.49 -25.59
C ALA A 267 -1.73 26.61 -26.46
N GLN A 268 -2.06 25.53 -27.19
CA GLN A 268 -3.30 25.42 -27.97
C GLN A 268 -4.45 24.80 -27.16
N ASP A 269 -4.11 24.00 -26.16
CA ASP A 269 -5.06 23.25 -25.34
C ASP A 269 -5.01 23.72 -23.87
N CYS A 270 -6.16 23.68 -23.20
CA CYS A 270 -6.29 23.95 -21.79
C CYS A 270 -7.13 22.89 -21.08
N VAL A 271 -6.54 22.18 -20.12
CA VAL A 271 -7.29 21.30 -19.22
C VAL A 271 -7.97 22.15 -18.17
N VAL A 272 -9.30 22.21 -18.22
CA VAL A 272 -10.12 23.07 -17.36
C VAL A 272 -10.82 22.32 -16.24
N SER A 273 -10.96 21.00 -16.34
CA SER A 273 -11.46 20.18 -15.24
C SER A 273 -10.77 18.82 -15.25
N PHE A 274 -10.29 18.39 -14.08
CA PHE A 274 -9.53 17.16 -13.93
C PHE A 274 -9.94 16.42 -12.64
N PRO A 275 -10.11 15.09 -12.67
CA PRO A 275 -10.54 14.33 -11.51
C PRO A 275 -9.40 14.18 -10.50
N GLY A 276 -9.52 14.90 -9.37
CA GLY A 276 -8.55 14.84 -8.27
C GLY A 276 -8.43 13.48 -7.55
N HIS A 277 -9.24 12.48 -7.93
CA HIS A 277 -9.13 11.11 -7.43
C HIS A 277 -7.85 10.41 -7.93
N TYR A 278 -7.36 10.80 -9.11
CA TYR A 278 -6.18 10.20 -9.75
C TYR A 278 -4.96 11.08 -9.45
N SER A 279 -4.42 10.97 -8.23
CA SER A 279 -3.28 11.78 -7.75
C SER A 279 -2.11 11.74 -8.73
N ASP A 280 -1.72 10.55 -9.16
CA ASP A 280 -0.51 10.35 -9.96
C ASP A 280 -0.65 11.01 -11.34
N LEU A 281 -1.83 10.90 -11.96
CA LEU A 281 -2.15 11.55 -13.23
C LEU A 281 -2.26 13.06 -13.07
N TRP A 282 -2.80 13.54 -11.95
CA TRP A 282 -2.84 14.96 -11.62
C TRP A 282 -1.42 15.54 -11.49
N ASP A 283 -0.50 14.83 -10.84
CA ASP A 283 0.88 15.29 -10.70
C ASP A 283 1.61 15.30 -12.03
N HIS A 284 1.37 14.29 -12.87
CA HIS A 284 1.86 14.26 -14.23
C HIS A 284 1.32 15.47 -15.02
N ALA A 285 0.04 15.81 -14.89
CA ALA A 285 -0.57 16.98 -15.51
C ALA A 285 0.07 18.30 -15.06
N VAL A 286 0.25 18.49 -13.75
CA VAL A 286 0.87 19.69 -13.18
C VAL A 286 2.32 19.82 -13.62
N GLN A 287 3.09 18.73 -13.59
CA GLN A 287 4.49 18.72 -14.03
C GLN A 287 4.62 19.06 -15.51
N ALA A 288 3.76 18.48 -16.35
CA ALA A 288 3.77 18.76 -17.78
C ALA A 288 3.33 20.20 -18.13
N ALA A 289 2.36 20.74 -17.39
CA ALA A 289 1.96 22.13 -17.54
C ALA A 289 3.08 23.09 -17.12
N LYS A 290 3.63 22.94 -15.90
CA LYS A 290 4.62 23.89 -15.34
C LYS A 290 6.02 23.82 -15.94
N VAL A 291 6.51 22.61 -16.23
CA VAL A 291 7.93 22.41 -16.56
C VAL A 291 8.14 22.20 -18.04
N GLN A 292 7.15 21.62 -18.72
CA GLN A 292 7.27 21.27 -20.13
C GLN A 292 6.43 22.19 -21.03
N ASP A 293 5.62 23.07 -20.44
CA ASP A 293 4.77 24.04 -21.14
C ASP A 293 3.92 23.40 -22.26
N ARG A 294 3.56 22.11 -22.10
CA ARG A 294 2.89 21.33 -23.16
C ARG A 294 1.46 21.77 -23.43
N PHE A 295 0.77 22.21 -22.38
CA PHE A 295 -0.62 22.68 -22.42
C PHE A 295 -0.89 23.58 -21.20
N SER A 296 -1.98 24.34 -21.23
CA SER A 296 -2.45 25.12 -20.08
C SER A 296 -3.24 24.24 -19.12
N LEU A 297 -3.13 24.45 -17.81
CA LEU A 297 -3.93 23.76 -16.80
C LEU A 297 -4.64 24.80 -15.93
N ALA A 298 -5.94 25.01 -16.13
CA ALA A 298 -6.71 26.01 -15.38
C ALA A 298 -7.14 25.54 -13.99
N CYS A 299 -7.10 24.22 -13.75
CA CYS A 299 -7.49 23.58 -12.48
C CYS A 299 -6.73 24.18 -11.29
N VAL A 300 -7.40 24.31 -10.15
CA VAL A 300 -6.85 24.94 -8.94
C VAL A 300 -6.92 23.98 -7.75
N PHE A 301 -5.83 23.91 -6.99
CA PHE A 301 -5.72 23.14 -5.76
C PHE A 301 -5.15 24.02 -4.64
N LEU A 302 -6.03 24.46 -3.73
CA LEU A 302 -5.65 25.30 -2.58
C LEU A 302 -5.53 24.42 -1.34
N THR A 303 -4.36 24.40 -0.72
CA THR A 303 -4.02 23.42 0.32
C THR A 303 -3.81 24.03 1.70
N ASP A 304 -3.72 25.36 1.77
CA ASP A 304 -3.45 26.09 3.00
C ASP A 304 -4.10 27.47 3.01
N LYS A 305 -4.03 28.15 4.16
CA LYS A 305 -4.64 29.47 4.35
C LYS A 305 -4.03 30.53 3.42
N ASP A 306 -2.74 30.41 3.10
CA ASP A 306 -2.01 31.42 2.34
C ASP A 306 -2.41 31.35 0.85
N SER A 307 -2.44 30.15 0.29
CA SER A 307 -2.98 29.85 -1.04
C SER A 307 -4.46 30.18 -1.19
N GLY A 308 -5.22 30.17 -0.08
CA GLY A 308 -6.59 30.68 -0.04
C GLY A 308 -7.66 29.67 0.36
N LEU A 309 -7.26 28.53 0.94
CA LEU A 309 -8.18 27.61 1.60
C LEU A 309 -8.97 28.34 2.68
N GLY A 310 -10.30 28.16 2.68
CA GLY A 310 -11.21 28.85 3.59
C GLY A 310 -11.57 30.29 3.17
N LYS A 311 -10.98 30.83 2.10
CA LYS A 311 -11.32 32.18 1.60
C LYS A 311 -12.54 32.16 0.69
N HIS A 312 -13.28 33.26 0.72
CA HIS A 312 -14.52 33.46 -0.03
C HIS A 312 -14.34 34.57 -1.08
N SER A 313 -14.97 34.40 -2.24
CA SER A 313 -14.95 35.36 -3.35
C SER A 313 -16.38 35.80 -3.70
N ARG A 314 -16.52 37.08 -4.07
CA ARG A 314 -17.79 37.68 -4.47
C ARG A 314 -18.10 37.32 -5.92
N ASN A 315 -19.29 36.79 -6.18
CA ASN A 315 -19.85 36.65 -7.51
C ASN A 315 -20.27 38.03 -8.04
N PRO A 316 -19.67 38.53 -9.13
CA PRO A 316 -20.00 39.84 -9.68
C PRO A 316 -21.44 39.92 -10.21
N ALA A 317 -22.04 38.80 -10.65
CA ALA A 317 -23.39 38.79 -11.22
C ALA A 317 -24.49 38.94 -10.17
N THR A 318 -24.31 38.36 -8.98
CA THR A 318 -25.32 38.39 -7.90
C THR A 318 -24.95 39.35 -6.77
N GLY A 319 -23.70 39.82 -6.73
CA GLY A 319 -23.15 40.60 -5.63
C GLY A 319 -22.95 39.82 -4.33
N ARG A 320 -23.33 38.54 -4.27
CA ARG A 320 -23.18 37.63 -3.12
C ARG A 320 -21.92 36.78 -3.28
N CYS A 321 -21.61 35.96 -2.27
CA CYS A 321 -20.50 34.99 -2.34
C CYS A 321 -20.83 33.84 -3.33
N TRP A 322 -19.87 33.38 -4.13
CA TRP A 322 -20.07 32.22 -5.06
C TRP A 322 -20.62 30.97 -4.37
N CYS A 323 -20.30 30.79 -3.09
CA CYS A 323 -20.81 29.71 -2.27
C CYS A 323 -22.34 29.54 -2.33
N HIS A 324 -23.10 30.63 -2.39
CA HIS A 324 -24.55 30.55 -2.39
C HIS A 324 -25.09 29.92 -3.67
N ASP A 325 -24.39 30.11 -4.79
CA ASP A 325 -24.81 29.58 -6.08
C ASP A 325 -24.27 28.15 -6.29
N ILE A 326 -23.09 27.84 -5.75
CA ILE A 326 -22.42 26.54 -5.94
C ILE A 326 -22.84 25.47 -4.94
N TYR A 327 -22.99 25.84 -3.66
CA TYR A 327 -23.17 24.86 -2.58
C TYR A 327 -24.47 25.02 -1.80
N GLY A 328 -25.10 26.19 -1.87
CA GLY A 328 -26.23 26.50 -1.00
C GLY A 328 -25.82 26.67 0.47
N PRO A 329 -26.79 26.63 1.41
CA PRO A 329 -26.53 26.72 2.84
C PRO A 329 -25.96 25.41 3.40
N MET A 330 -24.95 25.54 4.27
CA MET A 330 -24.30 24.41 4.92
C MET A 330 -24.87 24.13 6.32
N GLU A 331 -24.72 22.87 6.75
CA GLU A 331 -25.04 22.43 8.10
C GLU A 331 -23.84 22.58 9.06
N ALA A 332 -24.13 22.63 10.37
CA ALA A 332 -23.12 22.65 11.44
C ALA A 332 -22.08 21.54 11.29
N SER A 333 -22.51 20.35 10.88
CA SER A 333 -21.66 19.16 10.69
C SER A 333 -20.47 19.43 9.76
N SER A 334 -20.62 20.33 8.78
CA SER A 334 -19.55 20.69 7.86
C SER A 334 -18.41 21.48 8.52
N TYR A 335 -18.69 22.15 9.64
CA TYR A 335 -17.75 22.89 10.47
C TYR A 335 -17.06 22.03 11.53
N LEU A 336 -17.36 20.74 11.58
CA LEU A 336 -16.72 19.79 12.48
C LEU A 336 -15.69 18.94 11.72
N SER A 337 -14.55 18.68 12.35
CA SER A 337 -13.51 17.76 11.88
C SER A 337 -13.24 16.76 12.99
N VAL A 338 -13.67 15.51 12.78
CA VAL A 338 -13.43 14.41 13.71
C VAL A 338 -12.29 13.56 13.16
N ILE A 339 -11.17 13.55 13.89
CA ILE A 339 -9.95 12.83 13.52
C ILE A 339 -9.86 11.57 14.38
N ASP A 340 -9.96 10.40 13.77
CA ASP A 340 -9.81 9.11 14.47
C ASP A 340 -8.37 8.62 14.41
N LEU A 341 -7.66 8.61 15.55
CA LEU A 341 -6.27 8.16 15.60
C LEU A 341 -6.13 6.64 15.40
N ASN A 342 -7.21 5.87 15.62
CA ASN A 342 -7.22 4.43 15.52
C ASN A 342 -8.47 3.97 14.73
N PRO A 343 -8.54 4.27 13.42
CA PRO A 343 -9.69 3.88 12.61
C PRO A 343 -9.85 2.35 12.61
N GLU A 344 -11.09 1.88 12.43
CA GLU A 344 -11.41 0.44 12.38
C GLU A 344 -10.67 -0.31 11.26
N SER A 345 -10.19 0.43 10.24
CA SER A 345 -9.29 -0.07 9.18
C SER A 345 -7.94 -0.57 9.71
N GLY A 346 -7.61 -0.28 10.97
CA GLY A 346 -6.49 -0.89 11.71
C GLY A 346 -5.14 -0.22 11.50
N GLN A 347 -5.04 0.81 10.65
CA GLN A 347 -3.82 1.61 10.49
C GLN A 347 -3.93 2.91 11.28
N PRO A 348 -3.06 3.15 12.28
CA PRO A 348 -3.06 4.41 13.00
C PRO A 348 -2.64 5.56 12.08
N ILE A 349 -3.30 6.70 12.22
CA ILE A 349 -2.96 7.92 11.49
C ILE A 349 -1.52 8.35 11.83
N SER A 350 -0.71 8.67 10.81
CA SER A 350 0.65 9.17 10.99
C SER A 350 0.64 10.55 11.68
N LYS A 351 1.77 10.94 12.28
CA LYS A 351 1.86 12.26 12.94
C LYS A 351 1.72 13.39 11.92
N GLU A 352 2.20 13.14 10.72
CA GLU A 352 2.22 14.02 9.56
C GLU A 352 0.78 14.24 9.07
N THR A 353 0.02 13.17 8.83
CA THR A 353 -1.40 13.24 8.45
C THR A 353 -2.23 13.96 9.51
N LEU A 354 -2.02 13.65 10.80
CA LEU A 354 -2.68 14.36 11.90
C LEU A 354 -2.35 15.86 11.91
N ALA A 355 -1.11 16.23 11.62
CA ALA A 355 -0.70 17.63 11.55
C ALA A 355 -1.37 18.35 10.37
N PHE A 356 -1.50 17.68 9.21
CA PHE A 356 -2.20 18.21 8.04
C PHE A 356 -3.69 18.41 8.28
N GLU A 357 -4.39 17.42 8.82
CA GLU A 357 -5.83 17.55 9.11
C GLU A 357 -6.11 18.69 10.11
N LYS A 358 -5.23 18.85 11.11
CA LYS A 358 -5.31 19.99 12.03
C LYS A 358 -5.05 21.32 11.34
N ALA A 359 -4.06 21.39 10.43
CA ALA A 359 -3.76 22.61 9.69
C ALA A 359 -4.94 23.02 8.80
N ASP A 360 -5.57 22.04 8.14
CA ASP A 360 -6.77 22.22 7.33
C ASP A 360 -7.96 22.73 8.11
N ALA A 361 -8.25 22.05 9.22
CA ALA A 361 -9.34 22.48 10.07
C ALA A 361 -9.11 23.90 10.58
N ARG A 362 -7.87 24.28 10.90
CA ARG A 362 -7.52 25.67 11.25
C ARG A 362 -7.73 26.64 10.08
N ALA A 363 -7.26 26.31 8.88
CA ALA A 363 -7.42 27.15 7.69
C ALA A 363 -8.90 27.39 7.35
N MET A 364 -9.72 26.35 7.53
CA MET A 364 -11.16 26.36 7.29
C MET A 364 -12.00 26.82 8.49
N ASN A 365 -11.37 27.25 9.59
CA ASN A 365 -12.05 27.61 10.84
C ASN A 365 -13.01 26.53 11.38
N LYS A 366 -12.67 25.25 11.23
CA LYS A 366 -13.43 24.11 11.76
C LYS A 366 -13.09 23.81 13.22
N VAL A 367 -14.05 23.22 13.93
CA VAL A 367 -13.85 22.65 15.27
C VAL A 367 -13.22 21.26 15.11
N VAL A 368 -12.14 20.98 15.83
CA VAL A 368 -11.42 19.70 15.75
C VAL A 368 -11.69 18.86 16.98
N ILE A 369 -12.13 17.62 16.79
CA ILE A 369 -12.16 16.58 17.80
C ILE A 369 -11.18 15.49 17.40
N ILE A 370 -10.38 15.03 18.36
CA ILE A 370 -9.50 13.87 18.19
C ILE A 370 -10.07 12.70 18.97
N LYS A 371 -10.52 11.66 18.27
CA LYS A 371 -10.94 10.39 18.84
C LYS A 371 -9.69 9.53 19.06
N ARG A 372 -9.39 9.17 20.32
CA ARG A 372 -8.13 8.50 20.70
C ARG A 372 -8.25 7.00 21.00
N GLU A 373 -9.43 6.41 21.06
CA GLU A 373 -9.60 5.11 21.74
C GLU A 373 -9.29 3.85 20.92
N LYS A 374 -8.61 2.90 21.59
CA LYS A 374 -8.79 1.45 21.44
C LYS A 374 -9.60 0.98 22.66
N ILE A 375 -10.69 0.25 22.44
CA ILE A 375 -11.36 -0.54 23.49
C ILE A 375 -10.41 -1.70 23.85
N THR A 376 -9.59 -1.51 24.88
CA THR A 376 -8.95 -2.64 25.59
C THR A 376 -8.82 -2.28 27.06
N GLY A 377 -9.74 -2.78 27.88
CA GLY A 377 -9.51 -3.02 29.31
C GLY A 377 -9.79 -1.90 30.31
N CYS A 378 -9.96 -0.65 29.90
CA CYS A 378 -10.38 0.43 30.81
C CYS A 378 -11.75 0.97 30.41
N SER A 379 -12.71 0.83 31.31
CA SER A 379 -14.04 1.43 31.23
C SER A 379 -13.91 2.94 31.05
N TRP A 380 -14.08 3.42 29.83
CA TRP A 380 -14.58 4.77 29.62
C TRP A 380 -16.08 4.74 29.85
N SER A 381 -16.58 5.72 30.58
CA SER A 381 -18.01 6.00 30.61
C SER A 381 -18.42 6.49 29.20
N PRO A 382 -19.34 5.79 28.51
CA PRO A 382 -19.80 6.14 27.16
C PRO A 382 -20.34 7.57 26.99
N GLY A 383 -20.48 8.35 28.07
CA GLY A 383 -20.93 9.74 28.03
C GLY A 383 -19.86 10.79 27.68
N SER A 384 -18.56 10.53 27.90
CA SER A 384 -17.55 11.61 27.84
C SER A 384 -17.20 12.09 26.42
N PHE A 385 -17.14 11.19 25.43
CA PHE A 385 -16.92 11.57 24.03
C PHE A 385 -18.17 12.22 23.43
N ASN A 386 -19.34 11.65 23.71
CA ASN A 386 -20.62 12.19 23.24
C ASN A 386 -20.86 13.61 23.77
N SER A 387 -20.54 13.89 25.04
CA SER A 387 -20.57 15.25 25.60
C SER A 387 -19.63 16.22 24.86
N LYS A 388 -18.38 15.81 24.59
CA LYS A 388 -17.43 16.65 23.83
C LYS A 388 -17.88 16.88 22.39
N LEU A 389 -18.48 15.86 21.77
CA LEU A 389 -19.03 15.94 20.43
C LEU A 389 -20.21 16.93 20.39
N GLU A 390 -21.10 16.88 21.38
CA GLU A 390 -22.22 17.81 21.51
C GLU A 390 -21.74 19.25 21.69
N GLU A 391 -20.79 19.50 22.60
CA GLU A 391 -20.16 20.81 22.77
C GLU A 391 -19.51 21.32 21.48
N ALA A 392 -18.82 20.44 20.75
CA ALA A 392 -18.20 20.80 19.49
C ALA A 392 -19.21 21.09 18.38
N LEU A 393 -20.35 20.40 18.36
CA LEU A 393 -21.46 20.68 17.43
C LEU A 393 -22.09 22.05 17.71
N VAL A 394 -22.26 22.44 18.98
CA VAL A 394 -22.72 23.79 19.35
C VAL A 394 -21.72 24.85 18.86
N GLN A 395 -20.42 24.64 19.06
CA GLN A 395 -19.39 25.53 18.53
C GLN A 395 -19.38 25.56 17.00
N ALA A 396 -19.57 24.41 16.34
CA ALA A 396 -19.61 24.29 14.89
C ALA A 396 -20.82 25.05 14.30
N GLU A 397 -21.99 24.96 14.93
CA GLU A 397 -23.18 25.74 14.53
C GLU A 397 -22.94 27.24 14.69
N SER A 398 -22.34 27.68 15.80
CA SER A 398 -21.98 29.09 16.00
C SER A 398 -21.05 29.61 14.89
N ARG A 399 -20.04 28.83 14.51
CA ARG A 399 -19.14 29.17 13.39
C ARG A 399 -19.85 29.13 12.03
N CYS A 400 -20.76 28.19 11.82
CA CYS A 400 -21.57 28.07 10.61
C CYS A 400 -22.44 29.32 10.42
N VAL A 401 -23.17 29.72 11.45
CA VAL A 401 -24.01 30.93 11.44
C VAL A 401 -23.17 32.19 11.26
N ALA A 402 -22.06 32.32 11.99
CA ALA A 402 -21.14 33.46 11.84
C ALA A 402 -20.57 33.58 10.42
N ASN A 403 -20.35 32.46 9.72
CA ASN A 403 -19.93 32.44 8.32
C ASN A 403 -21.09 32.47 7.33
N GLN A 404 -22.30 32.88 7.75
CA GLN A 404 -23.51 32.98 6.93
C GLN A 404 -23.87 31.65 6.24
N ARG A 405 -23.63 30.53 6.94
CA ARG A 405 -23.84 29.16 6.46
C ARG A 405 -23.15 28.85 5.13
N ARG A 406 -22.03 29.50 4.83
CA ARG A 406 -21.17 29.18 3.68
C ARG A 406 -20.31 27.94 4.00
N PRO A 407 -19.73 27.25 3.01
CA PRO A 407 -18.77 26.18 3.24
C PRO A 407 -17.49 26.68 3.93
N PRO A 408 -16.99 25.96 4.94
CA PRO A 408 -15.76 26.34 5.64
C PRO A 408 -14.51 26.23 4.78
N TRP A 409 -14.53 25.46 3.68
CA TRP A 409 -13.42 25.39 2.71
C TRP A 409 -13.36 26.60 1.77
N GLY A 410 -14.38 27.44 1.74
CA GLY A 410 -14.40 28.64 0.90
C GLY A 410 -14.69 28.36 -0.59
N CYS A 411 -14.75 29.44 -1.37
CA CYS A 411 -14.98 29.39 -2.83
C CYS A 411 -13.94 30.19 -3.62
N ARG A 412 -12.82 30.57 -2.99
CA ARG A 412 -11.73 31.29 -3.65
C ARG A 412 -11.17 30.50 -4.84
N TRP A 413 -11.09 29.18 -4.70
CA TRP A 413 -10.67 28.26 -5.76
C TRP A 413 -11.47 28.48 -7.06
N PHE A 414 -12.78 28.69 -6.96
CA PHE A 414 -13.67 28.84 -8.13
C PHE A 414 -13.40 30.15 -8.86
N GLU A 415 -13.18 31.25 -8.13
CA GLU A 415 -12.83 32.54 -8.73
C GLU A 415 -11.49 32.47 -9.47
N GLU A 416 -10.48 31.82 -8.89
CA GLU A 416 -9.18 31.65 -9.53
C GLU A 416 -9.27 30.74 -10.76
N TRP A 417 -9.97 29.62 -10.63
CA TRP A 417 -10.26 28.71 -11.74
C TRP A 417 -10.98 29.44 -12.88
N LYS A 418 -12.07 30.16 -12.59
CA LYS A 418 -12.83 30.92 -13.58
C LYS A 418 -11.93 31.92 -14.31
N ASN A 419 -11.10 32.66 -13.58
CA ASN A 419 -10.18 33.62 -14.18
C ASN A 419 -9.13 32.95 -15.08
N ASN A 420 -8.70 31.73 -14.75
CA ASN A 420 -7.82 30.93 -15.62
C ASN A 420 -8.54 30.45 -16.89
N VAL A 421 -9.79 30.00 -16.77
CA VAL A 421 -10.63 29.62 -17.91
C VAL A 421 -10.87 30.81 -18.84
N ASP A 422 -11.25 31.97 -18.29
CA ASP A 422 -11.48 33.18 -19.08
C ASP A 422 -10.21 33.60 -19.86
N LYS A 423 -9.03 33.46 -19.24
CA LYS A 423 -7.74 33.68 -19.93
C LYS A 423 -7.48 32.67 -21.04
N ALA A 424 -7.76 31.39 -20.82
CA ALA A 424 -7.61 30.35 -21.84
C ALA A 424 -8.53 30.61 -23.04
N ILE A 425 -9.79 30.98 -22.78
CA ILE A 425 -10.76 31.37 -23.83
C ILE A 425 -10.28 32.60 -24.60
N ALA A 426 -9.82 33.65 -23.90
CA ALA A 426 -9.30 34.86 -24.54
C ALA A 426 -8.09 34.59 -25.45
N LYS A 427 -7.34 33.52 -25.17
CA LYS A 427 -6.22 33.04 -25.98
C LYS A 427 -6.62 32.07 -27.10
N GLY A 428 -7.90 31.74 -27.21
CA GLY A 428 -8.40 30.80 -28.22
C GLY A 428 -7.98 29.35 -27.97
N GLN A 429 -7.72 28.96 -26.72
CA GLN A 429 -7.35 27.59 -26.38
C GLN A 429 -8.56 26.66 -26.39
N THR A 430 -8.37 25.44 -26.88
CA THR A 430 -9.38 24.36 -26.78
C THR A 430 -9.47 23.92 -25.33
N LEU A 431 -10.67 23.92 -24.76
CA LEU A 431 -10.90 23.52 -23.37
C LEU A 431 -11.14 22.01 -23.27
N HIS A 432 -10.56 21.34 -22.28
CA HIS A 432 -10.70 19.89 -22.06
C HIS A 432 -11.21 19.58 -20.65
N VAL A 433 -12.21 18.70 -20.57
CA VAL A 433 -12.81 18.18 -19.32
C VAL A 433 -12.58 16.68 -19.26
N PHE A 434 -11.93 16.23 -18.18
CA PHE A 434 -11.71 14.80 -17.90
C PHE A 434 -12.71 14.30 -16.85
N TYR A 435 -13.36 13.17 -17.18
CA TYR A 435 -14.30 12.46 -16.32
C TYR A 435 -13.64 11.24 -15.67
N PHE A 436 -14.27 10.71 -14.63
CA PHE A 436 -13.90 9.42 -14.06
C PHE A 436 -13.95 8.29 -15.10
N GLU A 437 -13.23 7.21 -14.81
CA GLU A 437 -13.10 6.04 -15.67
C GLU A 437 -14.45 5.44 -16.05
N GLY A 438 -14.67 5.31 -17.37
CA GLY A 438 -15.89 4.77 -17.97
C GLY A 438 -17.10 5.69 -17.84
N LYS A 439 -16.91 6.96 -17.45
CA LYS A 439 -17.98 7.89 -17.06
C LYS A 439 -17.98 9.20 -17.84
N LYS A 440 -17.37 9.22 -19.02
CA LYS A 440 -17.37 10.38 -19.92
C LYS A 440 -18.79 10.94 -20.14
N GLY A 441 -18.97 12.22 -19.81
CA GLY A 441 -20.23 12.94 -19.99
C GLY A 441 -21.28 12.73 -18.88
N GLU A 442 -21.03 11.84 -17.92
CA GLU A 442 -21.95 11.59 -16.80
C GLU A 442 -21.73 12.59 -15.65
N GLY A 443 -22.80 12.92 -14.90
CA GLY A 443 -22.71 13.76 -13.70
C GLY A 443 -22.78 15.27 -13.92
N LYS A 444 -23.12 15.73 -15.14
CA LYS A 444 -23.40 17.14 -15.43
C LYS A 444 -24.65 17.63 -14.72
N MET A 445 -24.66 18.92 -14.38
CA MET A 445 -25.82 19.57 -13.78
C MET A 445 -26.01 20.98 -14.32
N ALA A 446 -27.27 21.42 -14.37
CA ALA A 446 -27.59 22.83 -14.60
C ALA A 446 -27.08 23.67 -13.42
N TRP A 447 -26.53 24.85 -13.72
CA TRP A 447 -25.94 25.76 -12.72
C TRP A 447 -26.93 26.12 -11.59
N GLU A 448 -28.20 26.31 -11.93
CA GLU A 448 -29.26 26.69 -11.00
C GLU A 448 -29.59 25.59 -9.99
N LYS A 449 -29.25 24.32 -10.33
CA LYS A 449 -29.47 23.16 -9.46
C LYS A 449 -28.29 22.84 -8.54
N LEU A 450 -27.16 23.53 -8.67
CA LEU A 450 -25.96 23.23 -7.85
C LEU A 450 -26.19 23.45 -6.36
N SER A 451 -26.93 24.49 -5.99
CA SER A 451 -27.25 24.81 -4.60
C SER A 451 -28.35 23.95 -3.97
N ASP A 452 -29.00 23.08 -4.76
CA ASP A 452 -30.02 22.17 -4.30
C ASP A 452 -29.37 20.86 -3.82
N SER A 453 -29.45 20.62 -2.51
CA SER A 453 -28.84 19.45 -1.87
C SER A 453 -29.42 18.11 -2.34
N GLU A 454 -30.70 18.07 -2.68
CA GLU A 454 -31.37 16.85 -3.13
C GLU A 454 -30.95 16.52 -4.56
N ALA A 455 -31.02 17.52 -5.45
CA ALA A 455 -30.55 17.38 -6.83
C ALA A 455 -29.05 17.02 -6.88
N MET A 456 -28.24 17.62 -6.00
CA MET A 456 -26.83 17.29 -5.87
C MET A 456 -26.63 15.85 -5.37
N SER A 457 -27.42 15.38 -4.41
CA SER A 457 -27.33 14.01 -3.91
C SER A 457 -27.67 12.99 -5.00
N GLU A 458 -28.73 13.23 -5.76
CA GLU A 458 -29.17 12.38 -6.87
C GLU A 458 -28.10 12.31 -7.97
N ALA A 459 -27.59 13.45 -8.42
CA ALA A 459 -26.56 13.51 -9.46
C ALA A 459 -25.29 12.74 -9.06
N ARG A 460 -24.97 12.69 -7.76
CA ARG A 460 -23.77 12.02 -7.24
C ARG A 460 -23.86 10.51 -7.17
N ALA A 461 -25.05 9.91 -7.21
CA ALA A 461 -25.19 8.45 -7.20
C ALA A 461 -24.52 7.80 -8.42
N HIS A 462 -24.48 8.51 -9.55
CA HIS A 462 -23.96 8.01 -10.83
C HIS A 462 -23.09 9.05 -11.55
N THR A 463 -22.29 9.82 -10.80
CA THR A 463 -21.50 10.93 -11.38
C THR A 463 -20.20 10.46 -12.02
N GLY A 464 -19.86 11.02 -13.18
CA GLY A 464 -18.52 10.98 -13.77
C GLY A 464 -17.61 12.14 -13.34
N LEU A 465 -18.12 13.04 -12.48
CA LEU A 465 -17.44 14.26 -12.04
C LEU A 465 -17.30 14.30 -10.52
N GLY A 466 -16.18 14.81 -10.04
CA GLY A 466 -16.00 15.20 -8.64
C GLY A 466 -16.83 16.43 -8.25
N ARG A 467 -16.95 16.70 -6.94
CA ARG A 467 -17.78 17.80 -6.42
C ARG A 467 -17.44 19.18 -7.00
N SER A 468 -16.15 19.53 -7.06
CA SER A 468 -15.74 20.80 -7.68
C SER A 468 -15.98 20.79 -9.18
N GLN A 469 -15.69 19.67 -9.84
CA GLN A 469 -15.85 19.50 -11.28
C GLN A 469 -17.30 19.68 -11.74
N THR A 470 -18.29 19.23 -10.96
CA THR A 470 -19.71 19.46 -11.29
C THR A 470 -20.02 20.95 -11.42
N ALA A 471 -19.46 21.80 -10.53
CA ALA A 471 -19.63 23.24 -10.59
C ALA A 471 -18.85 23.88 -11.76
N GLU A 472 -17.64 23.38 -12.03
CA GLU A 472 -16.81 23.80 -13.17
C GLU A 472 -17.55 23.57 -14.49
N VAL A 473 -18.03 22.35 -14.73
CA VAL A 473 -18.73 21.98 -15.97
C VAL A 473 -20.06 22.71 -16.10
N ALA A 474 -20.84 22.81 -15.01
CA ALA A 474 -22.09 23.58 -15.00
C ALA A 474 -21.85 25.06 -15.35
N TYR A 475 -20.73 25.65 -14.94
CA TYR A 475 -20.36 27.01 -15.33
C TYR A 475 -20.04 27.11 -16.82
N LEU A 476 -19.24 26.18 -17.35
CA LEU A 476 -18.91 26.14 -18.78
C LEU A 476 -20.18 26.02 -19.64
N ASP A 477 -21.08 25.13 -19.27
CA ASP A 477 -22.37 24.94 -19.94
C ASP A 477 -23.23 26.21 -19.88
N ARG A 478 -23.30 26.86 -18.72
CA ARG A 478 -24.03 28.14 -18.54
C ARG A 478 -23.46 29.25 -19.42
N GLN A 479 -22.14 29.33 -19.56
CA GLN A 479 -21.48 30.28 -20.44
C GLN A 479 -21.52 29.88 -21.91
N LYS A 480 -22.05 28.69 -22.24
CA LYS A 480 -22.02 28.10 -23.58
C LYS A 480 -20.59 28.00 -24.14
N ALA A 481 -19.62 27.80 -23.26
CA ALA A 481 -18.23 27.58 -23.65
C ALA A 481 -18.11 26.21 -24.33
N LYS A 482 -17.37 26.15 -25.45
CA LYS A 482 -17.08 24.88 -26.13
C LYS A 482 -15.91 24.19 -25.43
N TYR A 483 -16.07 22.90 -25.14
CA TYR A 483 -15.02 22.06 -24.57
C TYR A 483 -15.12 20.64 -25.13
N GLU A 484 -13.99 19.93 -25.11
CA GLU A 484 -13.92 18.51 -25.42
C GLU A 484 -14.00 17.67 -24.15
N GLU A 485 -14.67 16.52 -24.27
CA GLU A 485 -14.91 15.60 -23.16
C GLU A 485 -14.06 14.34 -23.31
N HIS A 486 -13.37 13.98 -22.24
CA HIS A 486 -12.40 12.89 -22.23
C HIS A 486 -12.69 11.95 -21.07
N ASP A 487 -12.50 10.65 -21.30
CA ASP A 487 -12.36 9.72 -20.18
C ASP A 487 -10.97 9.88 -19.57
N ILE A 488 -10.80 9.64 -18.27
CA ILE A 488 -9.48 9.73 -17.65
C ILE A 488 -8.47 8.77 -18.30
N ASN A 489 -8.93 7.63 -18.82
CA ASN A 489 -8.08 6.68 -19.54
C ASN A 489 -7.52 7.24 -20.85
N ASP A 490 -8.10 8.31 -21.38
CA ASP A 490 -7.60 9.00 -22.58
C ASP A 490 -6.44 9.96 -22.27
N PHE A 491 -6.14 10.24 -20.98
CA PHE A 491 -5.19 11.29 -20.58
C PHE A 491 -3.76 11.07 -21.09
N GLU A 492 -3.23 9.84 -20.99
CA GLU A 492 -1.88 9.55 -21.49
C GLU A 492 -1.77 9.70 -23.02
N SER A 493 -2.83 9.34 -23.74
CA SER A 493 -2.92 9.56 -25.19
C SER A 493 -2.99 11.05 -25.53
N PHE A 494 -3.78 11.82 -24.77
CA PHE A 494 -3.85 13.28 -24.84
C PHE A 494 -2.47 13.92 -24.62
N MET A 495 -1.70 13.40 -23.65
CA MET A 495 -0.35 13.87 -23.34
C MET A 495 0.66 13.53 -24.43
N ALA A 496 0.59 12.32 -25.00
CA ALA A 496 1.50 11.86 -26.03
C ALA A 496 1.34 12.63 -27.34
N SER A 497 0.12 13.02 -27.72
CA SER A 497 -0.14 13.79 -28.94
C SER A 497 0.42 15.22 -28.90
N ARG A 498 0.66 15.76 -27.70
CA ARG A 498 1.15 17.13 -27.46
C ARG A 498 2.63 17.21 -27.14
N ASN A 499 3.35 16.11 -27.33
CA ASN A 499 4.79 16.06 -27.12
C ASN A 499 5.53 16.58 -28.37
N PRO A 500 6.27 17.71 -28.30
CA PRO A 500 6.92 18.33 -29.47
C PRO A 500 7.89 17.39 -30.20
N VAL A 501 8.51 16.45 -29.48
CA VAL A 501 9.45 15.47 -30.02
C VAL A 501 8.75 14.45 -30.93
N ALA A 502 7.51 14.08 -30.61
CA ALA A 502 6.72 13.16 -31.43
C ALA A 502 6.24 13.83 -32.73
N ALA A 503 5.94 15.14 -32.70
CA ALA A 503 5.56 15.92 -33.87
C ALA A 503 6.69 16.02 -34.90
N LYS A 504 7.95 16.26 -34.47
CA LYS A 504 9.13 16.31 -35.36
C LYS A 504 9.43 14.98 -36.05
N ASN A 505 9.15 13.85 -35.41
CA ASN A 505 9.37 12.52 -36.01
C ASN A 505 8.26 12.11 -36.99
N ARG A 506 7.03 12.62 -36.84
CA ARG A 506 5.96 12.42 -37.82
C ARG A 506 6.19 13.26 -39.09
N SER A 507 6.70 14.48 -38.95
CA SER A 507 6.98 15.34 -40.11
C SER A 507 8.20 14.89 -40.93
N SER A 508 9.17 14.19 -40.34
CA SER A 508 10.36 13.71 -41.06
C SER A 508 10.18 12.35 -41.73
N GLY A 509 9.12 11.60 -41.39
CA GLY A 509 8.83 10.27 -41.95
C GLY A 509 7.95 10.27 -43.20
N MET A 510 7.27 11.38 -43.52
CA MET A 510 6.25 11.42 -44.58
C MET A 510 6.75 11.91 -45.94
N ASP A 511 8.04 12.21 -46.08
CA ASP A 511 8.63 12.83 -47.29
C ASP A 511 9.55 11.90 -48.11
N LYS A 512 9.53 10.58 -47.86
CA LYS A 512 10.43 9.61 -48.55
C LYS A 512 9.74 8.51 -49.36
N SER A 513 8.42 8.54 -49.55
CA SER A 513 7.70 7.53 -50.35
C SER A 513 7.17 8.02 -51.71
N GLY A 514 7.60 9.19 -52.18
CA GLY A 514 7.17 9.77 -53.46
C GLY A 514 8.32 9.99 -54.45
N ASN A 515 9.03 8.93 -54.82
CA ASN A 515 9.71 8.80 -56.12
C ASN A 515 10.44 7.44 -56.18
N ARG A 516 9.76 6.43 -56.71
CA ARG A 516 10.36 5.33 -57.45
C ARG A 516 9.37 4.79 -58.47
#